data_AF-A0A820Q5E1-F1
#
_entry.id   AF-A0A820Q5E1-F1
#
_cell.length_a   1.000
_cell.length_b   1.000
_cell.length_c   1.000
_cell.angle_alpha   90.00
_cell.angle_beta   90.00
_cell.angle_gamma   90.00
#
_symmetry.space_group_name_H-M   'P 1'
#
loop_
_entity.id
_entity.type
_entity.pdbx_description
1 polymer ?
#
loop_
_entity_poly.entity_id
_entity_poly.type
_entity_poly.pdbx_seq_one_letter_code
_entity_poly.pdbx_strand_id
1 'polypeptide(L)'
;TDIYFLGSSAAWRIPLALQIVPALILAIGILFFPFSPRWLMVQGRDNEALVALTKIRSASSSVDVLDEYNDIKNEIEFEREQSIRSYSQFLYPPLRRRLVLGISIQILQQLTGINSIMYYAPEIFKQSGLNDQQA
;
A
#
# COMPACT_ATOMS: atom_id res chain seq x y z
N THR A 1 -4.49 31.13 14.76
CA THR A 1 -4.42 31.97 13.55
C THR A 1 -2.97 32.38 13.30
N ASP A 2 -2.00 31.47 13.55
CA ASP A 2 -0.63 31.89 13.92
C ASP A 2 0.47 31.00 13.33
N ILE A 3 0.23 30.36 12.18
CA ILE A 3 1.28 29.63 11.45
C ILE A 3 1.96 30.57 10.43
N TYR A 4 1.29 31.67 10.04
CA TYR A 4 1.79 32.64 9.07
C TYR A 4 2.90 33.56 9.60
N PHE A 5 3.11 33.64 10.92
CA PHE A 5 4.12 34.51 11.55
C PHE A 5 5.47 33.81 11.85
N LEU A 6 5.56 32.50 11.63
CA LEU A 6 6.84 31.77 11.70
C LEU A 6 7.58 32.05 10.39
N GLY A 7 8.52 33.01 10.43
CA GLY A 7 9.19 33.60 9.27
C GLY A 7 9.43 32.62 8.11
N SER A 8 8.95 33.00 6.91
CA SER A 8 9.04 32.39 5.56
C SER A 8 9.64 30.97 5.41
N SER A 9 10.81 30.71 5.98
CA SER A 9 11.46 29.39 5.98
C SER A 9 10.76 28.33 6.84
N ALA A 10 10.06 28.70 7.91
CA ALA A 10 9.43 27.73 8.81
C ALA A 10 8.10 27.16 8.26
N ALA A 11 7.37 27.95 7.45
CA ALA A 11 6.06 27.58 6.90
C ALA A 11 6.08 26.30 6.05
N TRP A 12 7.16 26.05 5.28
CA TRP A 12 7.29 24.82 4.49
C TRP A 12 8.02 23.69 5.23
N ARG A 13 8.90 24.03 6.19
CA ARG A 13 9.68 23.04 6.94
C ARG A 13 8.85 22.31 7.98
N ILE A 14 7.91 23.00 8.63
CA ILE A 14 7.09 22.40 9.70
C ILE A 14 6.19 21.27 9.18
N PRO A 15 5.43 21.42 8.07
CA PRO A 15 4.65 20.31 7.52
C PRO A 15 5.51 19.12 7.09
N LEU A 16 6.69 19.37 6.51
CA LEU A 16 7.63 18.29 6.15
C LEU A 16 8.20 17.58 7.38
N ALA A 17 8.58 18.33 8.41
CA ALA A 17 9.06 17.76 9.66
C ALA A 17 7.97 16.96 10.39
N LEU A 18 6.71 17.40 10.30
CA LEU A 18 5.57 16.69 10.88
C LEU A 18 5.36 15.31 10.25
N GLN A 19 5.63 15.14 8.95
CA GLN A 19 5.54 13.84 8.27
C GLN A 19 6.55 12.80 8.81
N ILE A 20 7.62 13.24 9.48
CA ILE A 20 8.59 12.34 10.13
C ILE A 20 7.93 11.58 11.28
N VAL A 21 6.94 12.16 11.97
CA VAL A 21 6.25 11.53 13.10
C VAL A 21 5.56 10.21 12.71
N PRO A 22 4.63 10.16 11.73
CA PRO A 22 4.04 8.91 11.30
C PRO A 22 5.07 7.94 10.69
N ALA A 23 6.12 8.46 10.03
CA ALA A 23 7.19 7.61 9.49
C ALA A 23 7.97 6.87 10.60
N LEU A 24 8.28 7.55 11.72
CA LEU A 24 8.91 6.94 12.89
C LEU A 24 7.97 5.94 13.58
N ILE A 25 6.68 6.27 13.71
CA ILE A 25 5.68 5.34 14.27
C ILE A 25 5.65 4.06 13.43
N LEU A 26 5.64 4.16 12.10
CA LEU A 26 5.66 3.00 11.21
C LEU A 26 6.98 2.23 11.31
N ALA A 27 8.12 2.94 11.34
CA ALA A 27 9.45 2.33 11.44
C ALA A 27 9.64 1.56 12.76
N ILE A 28 9.13 2.10 13.88
CA ILE A 28 9.13 1.38 15.17
C ILE A 28 8.11 0.24 15.12
N GLY A 29 6.92 0.48 14.55
CA GLY A 29 5.86 -0.51 14.43
C GLY A 29 6.29 -1.77 13.68
N ILE A 30 7.01 -1.63 12.57
CA ILE A 30 7.43 -2.78 11.75
C ILE A 30 8.35 -3.76 12.51
N LEU A 31 9.07 -3.30 13.54
CA LEU A 31 9.91 -4.16 14.38
C LEU A 31 9.08 -5.12 15.25
N PHE A 32 7.80 -4.79 15.51
CA PHE A 32 6.90 -5.61 16.31
C PHE A 32 5.93 -6.48 15.47
N PHE A 33 5.84 -6.22 14.16
CA PHE A 33 4.94 -6.97 13.28
C PHE A 33 5.52 -8.36 12.94
N PRO A 34 4.72 -9.43 13.02
CA PRO A 34 5.15 -10.74 12.54
C PRO A 34 5.37 -10.70 11.02
N PHE A 35 6.33 -11.49 10.53
CA PHE A 35 6.52 -11.68 9.10
C PHE A 35 5.27 -12.28 8.46
N SER A 36 5.04 -11.95 7.18
CA SER A 36 3.92 -12.52 6.42
C SER A 36 4.03 -14.06 6.37
N PRO A 37 2.99 -14.81 6.76
CA PRO A 37 2.98 -16.28 6.72
C PRO A 37 3.34 -16.83 5.34
N ARG A 38 2.80 -16.22 4.27
CA ARG A 38 3.10 -16.59 2.88
C ARG A 38 4.59 -16.45 2.57
N TRP A 39 5.23 -15.38 3.03
CA TRP A 39 6.68 -15.19 2.82
C TRP A 39 7.50 -16.24 3.57
N LEU A 40 7.12 -16.56 4.82
CA LEU A 40 7.78 -17.61 5.60
C LEU A 40 7.69 -18.98 4.91
N MET A 41 6.55 -19.33 4.32
CA MET A 41 6.38 -20.57 3.53
C MET A 41 7.25 -20.57 2.28
N VAL A 42 7.33 -19.44 1.55
CA VAL A 42 8.22 -19.32 0.37
C VAL A 42 9.69 -19.55 0.74
N GLN A 43 10.11 -19.14 1.94
CA GLN A 43 11.45 -19.37 2.49
C GLN A 43 11.66 -20.78 3.08
N GLY A 44 10.63 -21.63 3.10
CA GLY A 44 10.69 -22.98 3.69
C GLY A 44 10.67 -23.00 5.22
N ARG A 45 10.21 -21.92 5.87
CA ARG A 45 10.08 -21.80 7.33
C ARG A 45 8.65 -22.11 7.78
N ASP A 46 8.20 -23.33 7.49
CA ASP A 46 6.80 -23.76 7.67
C ASP A 46 6.30 -23.67 9.12
N ASN A 47 7.12 -24.05 10.08
CA ASN A 47 6.77 -23.99 11.51
C ASN A 47 6.46 -22.55 11.97
N GLU A 48 7.26 -21.58 11.52
CA GLU A 48 7.04 -20.17 11.84
C GLU A 48 5.83 -19.60 11.09
N ALA A 49 5.59 -20.06 9.87
CA ALA A 49 4.42 -19.68 9.09
C ALA A 49 3.12 -20.11 9.78
N LEU A 50 3.07 -21.33 10.32
CA LEU A 50 1.92 -21.82 11.10
C LEU A 50 1.67 -20.96 12.34
N VAL A 51 2.71 -20.67 13.12
CA VAL A 51 2.60 -19.82 14.31
C VAL A 51 2.11 -18.41 13.94
N ALA A 52 2.63 -17.84 12.86
CA ALA A 52 2.21 -16.53 12.35
C ALA A 52 0.74 -16.55 11.88
N LEU A 53 0.30 -17.61 11.19
CA LEU A 53 -1.05 -17.78 10.70
C LEU A 53 -2.06 -17.95 11.85
N THR A 54 -1.72 -18.76 12.86
CA THR A 54 -2.54 -18.90 14.08
C THR A 54 -2.66 -17.58 14.83
N LYS A 55 -1.58 -16.80 14.93
CA LYS A 55 -1.59 -15.49 15.59
C LYS A 55 -2.50 -14.49 14.86
N ILE A 56 -2.48 -14.49 13.52
CA ILE A 56 -3.34 -13.61 12.70
C ILE A 56 -4.81 -14.01 12.82
N ARG A 57 -5.11 -15.32 12.84
CA ARG A 57 -6.48 -15.84 12.89
C ARG A 57 -7.12 -15.83 14.27
N SER A 58 -6.36 -15.63 15.35
CA SER A 58 -6.83 -15.33 16.72
C SER A 58 -8.20 -15.97 17.05
N ALA A 59 -8.22 -17.28 17.34
CA ALA A 59 -9.40 -18.11 17.69
C ALA A 59 -10.12 -18.89 16.56
N SER A 60 -9.52 -19.08 15.38
CA SER A 60 -9.97 -20.14 14.45
C SER A 60 -9.63 -21.54 14.95
N SER A 61 -10.44 -22.54 14.58
CA SER A 61 -10.15 -23.94 14.90
C SER A 61 -8.82 -24.35 14.28
N SER A 62 -8.08 -25.26 14.93
CA SER A 62 -6.81 -25.77 14.39
C SER A 62 -6.96 -26.38 12.99
N VAL A 63 -8.17 -26.83 12.65
CA VAL A 63 -8.53 -27.36 11.32
C VAL A 63 -8.54 -26.24 10.28
N ASP A 64 -9.25 -25.13 10.53
CA ASP A 64 -9.35 -24.01 9.58
C ASP A 64 -7.97 -23.41 9.24
N VAL A 65 -7.08 -23.32 10.24
CA VAL A 65 -5.71 -22.81 10.06
C VAL A 65 -4.87 -23.78 9.23
N LEU A 66 -5.08 -25.09 9.39
CA LEU A 66 -4.35 -26.11 8.64
C LEU A 66 -4.82 -26.18 7.18
N ASP A 67 -6.12 -26.01 6.95
CA ASP A 67 -6.70 -25.94 5.61
C ASP A 67 -6.16 -24.71 4.85
N GLU A 68 -6.19 -23.53 5.48
CA GLU A 68 -5.61 -22.31 4.89
C GLU A 68 -4.09 -22.46 4.65
N TYR A 69 -3.37 -23.09 5.57
CA TYR A 69 -1.96 -23.40 5.38
C TYR A 69 -1.72 -24.28 4.14
N ASN A 70 -2.52 -25.32 3.96
CA ASN A 70 -2.40 -26.22 2.80
C ASN A 70 -2.76 -25.50 1.50
N ASP A 71 -3.78 -24.65 1.50
CA ASP A 71 -4.17 -23.85 0.34
C ASP A 71 -3.03 -22.92 -0.11
N ILE A 72 -2.44 -22.18 0.84
CA ILE A 72 -1.30 -21.28 0.55
C ILE A 72 -0.10 -22.09 0.05
N LYS A 73 0.17 -23.25 0.65
CA LYS A 73 1.28 -24.11 0.22
C LYS A 73 1.11 -24.63 -1.20
N ASN A 74 -0.10 -25.09 -1.55
CA ASN A 74 -0.44 -25.53 -2.89
C ASN A 74 -0.30 -24.40 -3.92
N GLU A 75 -0.71 -23.17 -3.57
CA GLU A 75 -0.54 -22.00 -4.41
C GLU A 75 0.94 -21.68 -4.64
N ILE A 76 1.78 -21.73 -3.60
CA ILE A 76 3.22 -21.48 -3.71
C ILE A 76 3.91 -22.55 -4.58
N GLU A 77 3.54 -23.81 -4.43
CA GLU A 77 4.08 -24.90 -5.27
C GLU A 77 3.69 -24.71 -6.74
N PHE A 78 2.43 -24.38 -7.01
CA PHE A 78 1.95 -24.04 -8.35
C PHE A 78 2.67 -22.82 -8.93
N GLU A 79 2.89 -21.77 -8.14
CA GLU A 79 3.64 -20.59 -8.56
C GLU A 79 5.12 -20.90 -8.84
N ARG A 80 5.75 -21.81 -8.08
CA ARG A 80 7.13 -22.25 -8.33
C ARG A 80 7.23 -23.00 -9.65
N GLU A 81 6.26 -23.86 -9.96
CA GLU A 81 6.18 -24.56 -11.24
C GLU A 81 5.92 -23.60 -12.41
N GLN A 82 5.08 -22.58 -12.20
CA GLN A 82 4.71 -21.58 -13.21
C GLN A 82 5.56 -20.31 -13.16
N SER A 83 6.71 -20.35 -12.49
CA SER A 83 7.46 -19.14 -12.12
C SER A 83 7.61 -18.16 -13.28
N ILE A 84 7.10 -16.95 -13.08
CA ILE A 84 7.28 -15.84 -13.99
C ILE A 84 8.73 -15.36 -13.85
N ARG A 85 9.61 -15.86 -14.71
CA ARG A 85 11.05 -15.55 -14.75
C ARG A 85 11.39 -14.30 -15.56
N SER A 86 10.43 -13.74 -16.29
CA SER A 86 10.68 -12.59 -17.19
C SER A 86 9.51 -11.62 -17.25
N TYR A 87 9.80 -10.32 -17.30
CA TYR A 87 8.80 -9.26 -17.53
C TYR A 87 7.99 -9.48 -18.82
N SER A 88 8.55 -10.19 -19.81
CA SER A 88 7.84 -10.55 -21.04
C SER A 88 6.65 -11.49 -20.80
N GLN A 89 6.63 -12.22 -19.69
CA GLN A 89 5.53 -13.14 -19.39
C GLN A 89 4.25 -12.43 -18.93
N PHE A 90 4.31 -11.16 -18.55
CA PHE A 90 3.11 -10.36 -18.30
C PHE A 90 2.28 -10.08 -19.56
N LEU A 91 2.86 -10.30 -20.75
CA LEU A 91 2.19 -10.17 -22.04
C LEU A 91 1.43 -11.45 -22.48
N TYR A 92 1.53 -12.57 -21.73
CA TYR A 92 0.77 -13.78 -22.03
C TYR A 92 -0.75 -13.58 -21.81
N PRO A 93 -1.62 -14.28 -22.56
CA PRO A 93 -3.05 -13.98 -22.66
C PRO A 93 -3.82 -13.82 -21.32
N PRO A 94 -3.66 -14.69 -20.29
CA PRO A 94 -4.40 -14.51 -19.03
C PRO A 94 -3.88 -13.32 -18.21
N LEU A 95 -2.57 -13.07 -18.20
CA LEU A 95 -1.95 -11.96 -17.45
C LEU A 95 -2.13 -10.61 -18.17
N ARG A 96 -2.09 -10.60 -19.51
CA ARG A 96 -2.24 -9.39 -20.32
C ARG A 96 -3.56 -8.68 -20.06
N ARG A 97 -4.66 -9.42 -19.92
CA ARG A 97 -5.97 -8.81 -19.60
C ARG A 97 -5.94 -8.14 -18.23
N ARG A 98 -5.37 -8.79 -17.21
CA ARG A 98 -5.23 -8.21 -15.86
C ARG A 98 -4.33 -6.97 -15.88
N LEU A 99 -3.21 -7.04 -16.62
CA LEU A 99 -2.28 -5.93 -16.78
C LEU A 99 -2.93 -4.73 -17.47
N VAL A 100 -3.61 -4.93 -18.60
CA VAL A 100 -4.31 -3.86 -19.33
C VAL A 100 -5.40 -3.22 -18.47
N LEU A 101 -6.16 -4.02 -17.72
CA LEU A 101 -7.17 -3.50 -16.81
C LEU A 101 -6.52 -2.65 -15.71
N GLY A 102 -5.45 -3.14 -15.07
CA GLY A 102 -4.73 -2.40 -14.03
C GLY A 102 -4.16 -1.07 -14.55
N ILE A 103 -3.52 -1.09 -15.72
CA ILE A 103 -3.00 0.12 -16.38
C ILE A 103 -4.14 1.08 -16.73
N SER A 104 -5.24 0.59 -17.29
CA SER A 104 -6.38 1.42 -17.67
C SER A 104 -7.01 2.09 -16.45
N ILE A 105 -7.17 1.37 -15.34
CA ILE A 105 -7.68 1.92 -14.08
C ILE A 105 -6.75 3.04 -13.58
N GLN A 106 -5.43 2.81 -13.61
CA GLN A 106 -4.46 3.81 -13.16
C GLN A 106 -4.45 5.06 -14.04
N ILE A 107 -4.60 4.89 -15.36
CA ILE A 107 -4.72 6.01 -16.31
C ILE A 107 -6.01 6.78 -16.04
N LEU A 108 -7.15 6.09 -15.91
CA LEU A 108 -8.44 6.72 -15.63
C LEU A 108 -8.42 7.49 -14.31
N GLN A 109 -7.76 6.95 -13.28
CA GLN A 109 -7.57 7.64 -12.00
C GLN A 109 -6.86 8.99 -12.19
N GLN A 110 -5.78 9.03 -12.99
CA GLN A 110 -5.03 10.26 -13.22
C GLN A 110 -5.77 11.23 -14.17
N LEU A 111 -6.53 10.72 -15.14
CA LEU A 111 -7.34 11.53 -16.07
C LEU A 111 -8.46 12.31 -15.38
N THR A 112 -8.89 11.90 -14.18
CA THR A 112 -9.80 12.71 -13.35
C THR A 112 -9.23 14.09 -13.00
N GLY A 113 -7.92 14.29 -13.18
CA GLY A 113 -7.25 15.54 -12.88
C GLY A 113 -7.16 15.83 -11.38
N ILE A 114 -7.35 14.82 -10.52
CA ILE A 114 -7.35 14.99 -9.07
C ILE A 114 -6.08 15.68 -8.55
N ASN A 115 -4.92 15.40 -9.14
CA ASN A 115 -3.68 16.07 -8.78
C ASN A 115 -3.74 17.56 -9.12
N SER A 116 -4.22 17.92 -10.30
CA SER A 116 -4.40 19.33 -10.69
C SER A 116 -5.38 20.06 -9.77
N ILE A 117 -6.51 19.45 -9.44
CA ILE A 117 -7.47 20.02 -8.49
C ILE A 117 -6.80 20.20 -7.12
N MET A 118 -6.07 19.20 -6.62
CA MET A 118 -5.42 19.28 -5.31
C MET A 118 -4.37 20.39 -5.22
N TYR A 119 -3.60 20.65 -6.29
CA TYR A 119 -2.60 21.72 -6.31
C TYR A 119 -3.19 23.12 -6.54
N TYR A 120 -4.22 23.22 -7.39
CA TYR A 120 -4.76 24.51 -7.83
C TYR A 120 -6.12 24.85 -7.21
N ALA A 121 -6.65 24.02 -6.31
CA ALA A 121 -7.92 24.28 -5.62
C ALA A 121 -7.99 25.70 -5.02
N PRO A 122 -6.98 26.19 -4.26
CA PRO A 122 -7.03 27.54 -3.71
C PRO A 122 -7.11 28.63 -4.79
N GLU A 123 -6.37 28.46 -5.89
CA GLU A 123 -6.37 29.41 -7.02
C GLU A 123 -7.71 29.39 -7.78
N ILE A 124 -8.31 28.21 -7.97
CA ILE A 124 -9.64 28.05 -8.59
C ILE A 124 -10.74 28.69 -7.74
N PHE A 125 -10.71 28.50 -6.42
CA PHE A 125 -11.67 29.12 -5.51
C PHE A 125 -11.51 30.64 -5.47
N LYS A 126 -10.28 31.15 -5.54
CA LYS A 126 -9.98 32.58 -5.63
C LYS A 126 -10.52 33.20 -6.93
N GLN A 127 -10.33 32.54 -8.07
CA GLN A 127 -10.88 32.97 -9.37
C GLN A 127 -12.41 32.91 -9.42
N SER A 128 -13.04 32.06 -8.60
CA SER A 128 -14.49 31.94 -8.49
C SER A 128 -15.14 33.00 -7.60
N GLY A 129 -14.37 33.93 -7.02
CA GLY A 129 -14.88 35.08 -6.26
C GLY A 129 -15.08 34.85 -4.76
N LEU A 130 -14.60 33.73 -4.20
CA LEU A 130 -14.57 33.50 -2.74
C LEU A 130 -13.29 34.12 -2.17
N ASN A 131 -13.44 35.17 -1.37
CA ASN A 131 -12.31 35.89 -0.75
C ASN A 131 -11.59 35.04 0.30
N ASP A 132 -10.27 35.26 0.41
CA ASP A 132 -9.19 34.54 1.14
C ASP A 132 -9.44 34.19 2.64
N GLN A 133 -10.62 34.46 3.21
CA GLN A 133 -10.97 34.18 4.62
C GLN A 133 -11.98 33.05 4.84
N GLN A 134 -12.57 32.48 3.77
CA GLN A 134 -13.48 31.33 3.86
C GLN A 134 -12.93 30.05 3.18
N ALA A 135 -11.66 30.06 2.77
CA ALA A 135 -10.94 28.94 2.16
C ALA A 135 -9.87 28.38 3.12
#